data_AF-A0A3B9VXY9-F1
#
_entry.id   AF-A0A3B9VXY9-F1
#
_cell.length_a   1.000
_cell.length_b   1.000
_cell.length_c   1.000
_cell.angle_alpha   90.00
_cell.angle_beta   90.00
_cell.angle_gamma   90.00
#
_symmetry.space_group_name_H-M   'P 1'
#
loop_
_entity.id
_entity.type
_entity.pdbx_description
1 polymer ?
#
loop_
_entity_poly.entity_id
_entity_poly.type
_entity_poly.pdbx_seq_one_letter_code
_entity_poly.pdbx_strand_id
1 'polypeptide(L)' 'DDMDVNITKEKKLTNMRAASSDTFENLTPPRDLTLEESLEFAREDECVEVTPESIRIRKLILDANERAKANRARAKS' A
#
# COMPACT_ATOMS: atom_id res chain seq x y z
N ASP A 1 -2.77 -8.03 -7.82
CA ASP A 1 -1.60 -7.17 -8.12
C ASP A 1 -1.44 -6.13 -7.04
N ASP A 2 -0.24 -6.05 -6.50
CA ASP A 2 0.15 -5.02 -5.53
C ASP A 2 0.65 -3.80 -6.29
N MET A 3 0.31 -2.60 -5.81
CA MET A 3 0.66 -1.33 -6.46
C MET A 3 1.42 -0.43 -5.50
N ASP A 4 2.63 -0.03 -5.88
CA ASP A 4 3.41 0.96 -5.17
C ASP A 4 2.89 2.37 -5.50
N VAL A 5 2.43 3.09 -4.47
CA VAL A 5 1.88 4.45 -4.60
C VAL A 5 2.65 5.43 -3.73
N ASN A 6 2.71 6.69 -4.17
CA ASN A 6 3.21 7.78 -3.34
C ASN A 6 2.02 8.55 -2.76
N ILE A 7 1.85 8.52 -1.43
CA ILE A 7 0.77 9.21 -0.73
C ILE A 7 1.02 10.72 -0.51
N THR A 8 2.28 11.16 -0.62
CA THR A 8 2.69 12.55 -0.30
C THR A 8 2.74 13.46 -1.51
N LYS A 9 2.93 12.89 -2.70
CA LYS A 9 3.09 13.65 -3.94
C LYS A 9 1.84 13.52 -4.78
N GLU A 10 1.26 14.66 -5.10
CA GLU A 10 0.16 14.72 -6.06
C GLU A 10 0.63 14.20 -7.43
N LYS A 11 -0.12 13.25 -7.99
CA LYS A 11 0.07 12.84 -9.37
C LYS A 11 -0.58 13.90 -10.26
N LYS A 12 0.22 14.71 -10.95
CA LYS A 12 -0.32 15.64 -11.97
C LYS A 12 -1.13 14.85 -13.01
N LEU A 13 -2.44 15.03 -12.99
CA LEU A 13 -3.38 14.50 -13.98
C LEU A 13 -3.29 15.37 -15.26
N THR A 14 -2.17 15.34 -15.96
CA THR A 14 -1.99 16.14 -17.19
C THR A 14 -2.83 15.65 -18.37
N ASN A 15 -3.53 14.52 -18.24
CA ASN A 15 -4.38 13.94 -19.28
C ASN A 15 -5.89 14.04 -19.00
N MET A 16 -6.34 15.03 -18.23
CA MET A 16 -7.78 15.31 -18.08
C MET A 16 -8.24 16.34 -19.12
N ARG A 17 -8.50 15.88 -20.35
CA ARG A 17 -9.35 16.62 -21.30
C ARG A 17 -10.81 16.52 -20.83
N ALA A 18 -11.23 17.35 -19.87
CA ALA A 18 -12.63 17.70 -19.67
C ALA A 18 -12.73 18.83 -18.65
N ALA A 19 -13.47 19.87 -19.05
CA ALA A 19 -13.88 20.97 -18.20
C ALA A 19 -14.67 20.45 -17.00
N SER A 20 -14.20 20.73 -15.79
CA SER A 20 -14.98 21.01 -14.57
C SER A 20 -14.02 21.06 -13.39
N SER A 21 -13.85 22.28 -12.89
CA SER A 21 -13.32 22.70 -11.59
C SER A 21 -13.25 21.64 -10.48
N ASP A 22 -12.06 21.51 -9.90
CA ASP A 22 -11.77 21.23 -8.49
C ASP A 22 -12.90 20.56 -7.70
N THR A 23 -13.02 19.25 -7.88
CA THR A 23 -13.80 18.44 -6.96
C THR A 23 -12.90 18.13 -5.76
N PHE A 24 -13.19 18.73 -4.60
CA PHE A 24 -12.65 18.24 -3.33
C PHE A 24 -13.17 16.82 -3.13
N GLU A 25 -12.37 15.81 -3.46
CA GLU A 25 -12.72 14.42 -3.19
C GLU A 25 -12.77 14.21 -1.67
N ASN A 26 -13.95 13.86 -1.16
CA ASN A 26 -14.09 13.48 0.24
C ASN A 26 -13.37 12.15 0.48
N LEU A 27 -12.44 12.14 1.43
CA LEU A 27 -11.73 10.92 1.82
C LEU A 27 -12.66 10.04 2.66
N THR A 28 -12.96 8.84 2.17
CA THR A 28 -13.64 7.82 2.96
C THR A 28 -12.81 7.50 4.20
N PRO A 29 -13.43 7.39 5.40
CA PRO A 29 -12.70 7.04 6.62
C PRO A 29 -11.88 5.76 6.45
N PRO A 30 -10.65 5.70 7.00
CA PRO A 30 -9.85 4.49 6.95
C PRO A 30 -10.49 3.38 7.78
N ARG A 31 -10.11 2.14 7.47
CA ARG A 31 -10.48 0.97 8.27
C ARG A 31 -9.42 0.77 9.35
N ASP A 32 -9.82 0.89 10.61
CA ASP A 32 -8.97 0.53 11.74
C ASP A 32 -9.07 -0.99 11.95
N LEU A 33 -7.93 -1.68 11.85
CA LEU A 33 -7.84 -3.12 12.03
C LEU A 33 -7.36 -3.46 13.45
N THR A 34 -7.95 -4.47 14.08
CA THR A 34 -7.41 -5.03 15.32
C THR A 34 -6.13 -5.83 15.06
N LEU A 35 -5.48 -6.32 16.12
CA LEU A 35 -4.30 -7.19 15.97
C LEU A 35 -4.67 -8.49 15.25
N GLU A 36 -5.77 -9.10 15.64
CA GLU A 36 -6.28 -10.35 15.08
C GLU A 36 -6.63 -10.18 13.60
N GLU A 37 -7.35 -9.11 13.25
CA GLU A 37 -7.67 -8.79 11.86
C GLU A 37 -6.42 -8.49 11.03
N SER A 38 -5.42 -7.82 11.62
CA SER A 38 -4.15 -7.54 10.95
C SER A 38 -3.35 -8.81 10.67
N LEU A 39 -3.37 -9.76 11.60
CA LEU A 39 -2.72 -11.07 11.45
C LEU A 39 -3.42 -11.93 10.39
N GLU A 40 -4.76 -11.87 10.31
CA GLU A 40 -5.51 -12.55 9.26
C GLU A 40 -5.29 -11.90 7.88
N PHE A 41 -5.12 -10.58 7.84
CA PHE A 41 -4.93 -9.85 6.60
C PHE A 41 -3.53 -10.05 5.97
N ALA A 42 -2.48 -10.20 6.80
CA ALA A 42 -1.10 -10.26 6.33
C ALA A 42 -0.82 -11.52 5.49
N ARG A 43 -0.17 -11.32 4.34
CA ARG A 43 0.29 -12.41 3.45
C ARG A 43 1.70 -12.89 3.78
N GLU A 44 2.16 -13.94 3.09
CA GLU A 44 3.49 -14.54 3.29
C GLU A 44 4.67 -13.58 3.04
N ASP A 45 4.51 -12.54 2.23
CA ASP A 45 5.54 -11.53 1.94
C ASP A 45 5.36 -10.25 2.77
N GLU A 46 4.46 -10.28 3.76
CA GLU A 46 4.09 -9.18 4.64
C GLU A 46 4.33 -9.54 6.10
N CYS A 47 4.37 -8.53 6.97
CA CYS A 47 4.39 -8.70 8.41
C CYS A 47 3.59 -7.61 9.11
N VAL A 48 3.15 -7.95 10.32
CA VAL A 48 2.49 -7.02 11.24
C VAL A 48 3.54 -6.47 12.21
N GLU A 49 3.78 -5.17 12.14
CA GLU A 49 4.62 -4.43 13.07
C GLU A 49 3.76 -3.99 14.26
N VAL A 50 4.12 -4.46 15.46
CA VAL A 50 3.39 -4.17 16.69
C VAL A 50 4.23 -3.30 17.60
N THR A 51 3.66 -2.17 18.02
CA THR A 51 4.21 -1.26 19.02
C THR A 51 3.15 -1.01 20.09
N PRO A 52 3.51 -0.50 21.28
CA PRO A 52 2.52 -0.22 22.34
C PRO A 52 1.41 0.75 21.91
N GLU A 53 1.69 1.66 20.97
CA GLU A 53 0.76 2.70 20.54
C GLU A 53 0.08 2.38 19.21
N SER A 54 0.60 1.43 18.43
CA SER A 54 0.14 1.23 17.04
C SER A 54 0.48 -0.12 16.46
N ILE A 55 -0.39 -0.56 15.55
CA ILE A 55 -0.27 -1.77 14.74
C ILE A 55 -0.22 -1.34 13.27
N ARG A 56 0.76 -1.85 12.51
CA ARG A 56 0.93 -1.53 11.09
C ARG A 56 1.18 -2.79 10.27
N ILE A 57 0.69 -2.81 9.04
CA ILE A 57 0.99 -3.87 8.07
C ILE A 57 2.00 -3.34 7.06
N ARG A 58 3.02 -4.13 6.77
CA ARG A 58 4.11 -3.76 5.85
C ARG A 58 4.66 -4.97 5.12
N LYS A 59 5.31 -4.75 3.98
CA LYS A 59 6.07 -5.80 3.29
C LYS A 59 7.32 -6.18 4.08
N LEU A 60 7.73 -7.44 3.98
CA LEU A 60 9.01 -7.92 4.49
C LEU A 60 10.17 -7.20 3.78
N ILE A 61 10.12 -7.16 2.44
CA ILE A 61 11.05 -6.39 1.61
C ILE A 61 10.41 -5.04 1.29
N LEU A 62 10.97 -3.98 1.87
CA LEU A 62 10.49 -2.61 1.69
C LEU A 62 10.78 -2.08 0.29
N ASP A 63 12.00 -2.30 -0.19
CA ASP A 63 12.44 -1.79 -1.48
C ASP A 63 11.69 -2.50 -2.61
N ALA A 64 11.00 -1.73 -3.43
CA ALA A 64 10.18 -2.25 -4.52
C ALA A 64 11.01 -2.99 -5.58
N ASN A 65 12.25 -2.58 -5.83
CA ASN A 65 13.12 -3.23 -6.80
C ASN A 65 13.63 -4.57 -6.27
N GLU A 66 14.00 -4.63 -4.99
CA GLU A 66 14.38 -5.88 -4.33
C GLU A 66 13.21 -6.85 -4.27
N ARG A 67 12.00 -6.36 -3.97
CA ARG A 67 10.77 -7.17 -3.99
C ARG A 67 10.48 -7.71 -5.39
N ALA A 68 10.61 -6.89 -6.43
CA ALA A 68 10.46 -7.33 -7.82
C ALA A 68 11.49 -8.41 -8.21
N LYS A 69 12.74 -8.30 -7.73
CA LYS A 69 13.77 -9.33 -7.93
C LYS A 69 13.42 -10.63 -7.19
N ALA A 70 13.00 -10.54 -5.93
CA ALA A 70 12.60 -11.70 -5.12
C ALA A 70 11.40 -12.44 -5.72
N ASN A 71 10.38 -11.70 -6.17
CA ASN A 71 9.20 -12.28 -6.82
C ASN A 71 9.57 -12.98 -8.13
N ARG A 72 10.47 -12.40 -8.94
CA ARG A 72 11.00 -13.05 -10.15
C ARG A 72 11.83 -14.30 -9.85
N ALA A 73 12.57 -14.32 -8.74
CA ALA A 73 13.34 -15.49 -8.33
C ALA A 73 12.42 -16.64 -7.90
N ARG A 74 11.40 -16.35 -7.08
CA ARG A 74 10.37 -17.32 -6.68
C ARG A 74 9.56 -17.86 -7.85
N ALA A 75 9.28 -17.05 -8.87
CA ALA A 75 8.54 -17.50 -10.05
C ALA A 75 9.35 -18.43 -10.99
N LYS A 76 10.67 -18.53 -10.80
CA LYS A 76 11.57 -19.38 -11.61
C LYS A 76 11.89 -20.73 -10.96
N SER A 77 11.69 -20.85 -9.65
CA SER A 77 11.80 -22.11 -8.89
C SER A 77 10.50 -22.89 -8.94
#